data_AF-A0A359JLB8-F1
#
_entry.id   AF-A0A359JLB8-F1
#
_cell.length_a   1.000
_cell.length_b   1.000
_cell.length_c   1.000
_cell.angle_alpha   90.00
_cell.angle_beta   90.00
_cell.angle_gamma   90.00
#
_symmetry.space_group_name_H-M   'P 1'
#
loop_
_entity.id
_entity.type
_entity.pdbx_description
1 polymer ?
#
loop_
_entity_poly.entity_id
_entity_poly.type
_entity_poly.pdbx_seq_one_letter_code
_entity_poly.pdbx_strand_id
1 'polypeptide(L)' 'READVGIAGGVDEFLLFKKGEPICKVPKESAVDALMNAIEEMNQK' A
#
# COMPACT_ATOMS: atom_id res chain seq x y z
N ARG A 1 2.26 1.14 -15.02
CA ARG A 1 0.97 1.08 -14.29
C ARG A 1 0.54 -0.40 -14.21
N GLU A 2 1.41 -1.21 -13.62
CA GLU A 2 1.46 -2.68 -13.77
C GLU A 2 1.69 -3.40 -12.43
N ALA A 3 1.81 -2.65 -11.33
CA ALA A 3 2.04 -3.22 -10.01
C ALA A 3 0.73 -3.76 -9.42
N ASP A 4 0.79 -4.93 -8.81
CA ASP A 4 -0.34 -5.51 -8.08
C ASP A 4 -0.66 -4.77 -6.78
N VAL A 5 0.35 -4.22 -6.10
CA VAL A 5 0.21 -3.37 -4.91
C VAL A 5 1.21 -2.21 -5.01
N GLY A 6 0.82 -1.03 -4.51
CA GLY A 6 1.71 0.13 -4.45
C GLY A 6 1.21 1.19 -3.48
N ILE A 7 2.04 2.20 -3.21
CA ILE A 7 1.69 3.33 -2.35
C ILE A 7 2.01 4.65 -3.05
N ALA A 8 1.10 5.62 -3.00
CA ALA A 8 1.37 7.01 -3.38
C ALA A 8 1.58 7.89 -2.13
N GLY A 9 2.61 8.72 -2.16
CA GLY A 9 2.92 9.65 -1.07
C GLY A 9 2.06 10.91 -1.08
N GLY A 10 1.65 11.34 0.11
CA GLY A 10 1.02 12.62 0.41
C GLY A 10 1.73 13.32 1.59
N VAL A 11 1.17 14.43 2.08
CA VAL A 11 1.70 15.13 3.26
C VAL A 11 1.25 14.38 4.50
N ASP A 12 2.21 13.78 5.22
CA ASP A 12 2.03 12.96 6.44
C ASP A 12 1.15 11.70 6.29
N GLU A 13 0.59 11.47 5.12
CA GLU A 13 -0.24 10.32 4.76
C GLU A 13 0.22 9.68 3.46
N PHE A 14 -0.10 8.41 3.31
CA PHE A 14 0.22 7.59 2.15
C PHE A 14 -1.04 6.83 1.73
N LEU A 15 -1.31 6.73 0.43
CA LEU A 15 -2.46 6.02 -0.11
C LEU A 15 -2.02 4.66 -0.67
N LEU A 16 -2.52 3.58 -0.10
CA LEU A 16 -2.29 2.21 -0.57
C LEU A 16 -3.21 1.90 -1.74
N PHE A 17 -2.65 1.27 -2.76
CA PHE A 17 -3.35 0.82 -3.96
C PHE A 17 -3.14 -0.66 -4.17
N LYS A 18 -4.16 -1.33 -4.70
CA LYS A 18 -4.07 -2.70 -5.19
C LYS A 18 -4.68 -2.77 -6.59
N LYS A 19 -3.93 -3.28 -7.56
CA LYS A 19 -4.32 -3.38 -8.98
C LYS A 19 -4.89 -2.08 -9.56
N GLY A 20 -4.35 -0.94 -9.10
CA GLY A 20 -4.76 0.39 -9.53
C GLY A 20 -5.99 0.97 -8.81
N GLU A 21 -6.56 0.26 -7.85
CA GLU A 21 -7.66 0.76 -7.01
C GLU A 21 -7.14 1.20 -5.63
N PRO A 22 -7.51 2.40 -5.15
CA PRO A 22 -7.14 2.86 -3.81
C PRO A 22 -7.89 2.05 -2.74
N ILE A 23 -7.16 1.52 -1.76
CA ILE A 23 -7.73 0.74 -0.64
C ILE A 23 -7.92 1.61 0.59
N CYS A 24 -6.83 2.21 1.09
CA CYS A 24 -6.86 2.99 2.32
C CYS A 24 -5.71 3.99 2.40
N LYS A 25 -5.89 5.01 3.24
CA LYS A 25 -4.81 5.92 3.64
C LYS A 25 -4.17 5.41 4.92
N VAL A 26 -2.86 5.54 5.02
CA VAL A 26 -2.07 5.17 6.18
C VAL A 26 -1.15 6.32 6.59
N PRO A 27 -0.92 6.54 7.90
CA PRO A 27 0.10 7.47 8.37
C PRO A 27 1.48 7.15 7.81
N LYS A 28 2.32 8.18 7.63
CA LYS A 28 3.71 8.06 7.18
C LYS A 28 4.53 7.01 7.92
N GLU A 29 4.35 6.92 9.24
CA GLU A 29 5.09 6.00 10.11
C GLU A 29 4.78 4.54 9.80
N SER A 30 3.53 4.25 9.39
CA SER A 30 3.06 2.90 9.07
C SER A 30 3.06 2.57 7.58
N ALA A 31 3.48 3.49 6.71
CA ALA A 31 3.36 3.32 5.26
C ALA A 31 4.15 2.12 4.74
N VAL A 32 5.37 1.93 5.25
CA VAL A 32 6.22 0.79 4.86
C VAL A 32 5.62 -0.53 5.36
N ASP A 33 5.20 -0.58 6.63
CA ASP A 33 4.59 -1.78 7.21
C ASP A 33 3.31 -2.17 6.47
N ALA A 34 2.47 -1.18 6.13
CA ALA A 34 1.25 -1.41 5.35
C ALA A 34 1.55 -1.99 3.96
N LEU A 35 2.62 -1.55 3.30
CA LEU A 35 3.07 -2.13 2.04
C LEU A 35 3.51 -3.58 2.20
N MET A 36 4.34 -3.84 3.21
CA MET A 36 4.89 -5.18 3.47
C MET A 36 3.77 -6.17 3.80
N ASN A 37 2.85 -5.80 4.69
CA ASN A 37 1.68 -6.61 5.01
C ASN A 37 0.84 -6.92 3.77
N ALA A 38 0.61 -5.92 2.90
CA ALA A 38 -0.15 -6.14 1.67
C ALA A 38 0.57 -7.08 0.68
N ILE A 39 1.90 -7.09 0.65
CA ILE A 39 2.70 -8.04 -0.14
C ILE A 39 2.65 -9.43 0.49
N GLU A 40 2.74 -9.54 1.81
CA GLU A 40 2.65 -10.81 2.54
C GLU A 40 1.29 -11.48 2.34
N GLU A 41 0.19 -10.72 2.44
CA GLU A 41 -1.17 -11.20 2.17
C GLU A 41 -1.33 -11.77 0.75
N MET A 42 -0.59 -11.25 -0.23
CA MET A 42 -0.60 -11.80 -1.58
C MET A 42 0.16 -13.13 -1.71
N ASN A 43 1.16 -13.35 -0.85
CA ASN A 43 2.04 -14.52 -0.89
C ASN A 43 1.54 -15.68 -0.03
N GLN A 44 0.64 -15.43 0.93
CA GLN A 44 -0.05 -16.48 1.66
C GLN A 44 -1.10 -17.14 0.76
N LYS A 45 -0.76 -18.32 0.25
CA LYS A 45 -1.67 -19.26 -0.42
C LYS A 45 -2.28 -20.24 0.58
#